data_AF-A0A3C0HCQ5-F1
#
_entry.id   AF-A0A3C0HCQ5-F1
#
_cell.length_a   1.000
_cell.length_b   1.000
_cell.length_c   1.000
_cell.angle_alpha   90.00
_cell.angle_beta   90.00
_cell.angle_gamma   90.00
#
_symmetry.space_group_name_H-M   'P 1'
#
loop_
_entity.id
_entity.type
_entity.pdbx_description
1 polymer ?
#
loop_
_entity_poly.entity_id
_entity_poly.type
_entity_poly.pdbx_seq_one_letter_code
_entity_poly.pdbx_strand_id
1 'polypeptide(L)'
;MTSCGAGKYATKAQEGEVEMSLNKGMCFGKCPVYSIKVMKGGSVELSARKFVEGKKGLYRKKLDKSSYKDLLKVFKESNYTQFLAEYASNIPDLPMVTIGYVAVDTLALVRGKEERPSALMQLQYKMERLAQSEGWDLIKEYTRSDLEEQEEKPKYILSEIIILPKPGTMLPRWFKSYEEFGVRVLKRITPNQNYWLITYDQGKVKPEKMLAMLKADESIMEAEFNKETSTREDR
;
A
#
# COMPACT_ATOMS: atom_id res chain seq x y z
N MET A 1 -16.76 8.30 34.19
CA MET A 1 -17.02 8.83 32.83
C MET A 1 -15.71 8.71 32.07
N THR A 2 -15.53 7.61 31.33
CA THR A 2 -14.25 7.27 30.71
C THR A 2 -14.29 7.67 29.24
N SER A 3 -13.37 8.55 28.88
CA SER A 3 -13.13 9.14 27.57
C SER A 3 -12.65 8.08 26.56
N CYS A 4 -13.39 7.87 25.47
CA CYS A 4 -12.94 7.10 24.31
C CYS A 4 -12.22 8.02 23.32
N GLY A 5 -10.90 7.82 23.16
CA GLY A 5 -10.09 8.50 22.18
C GLY A 5 -10.29 7.91 20.78
N ALA A 6 -10.73 8.75 19.83
CA ALA A 6 -10.72 8.44 18.41
C ALA A 6 -9.26 8.39 17.91
N GLY A 7 -8.79 7.19 17.56
CA GLY A 7 -7.51 6.98 16.89
C GLY A 7 -7.53 7.58 15.49
N LYS A 8 -6.98 8.80 15.35
CA LYS A 8 -6.72 9.42 14.04
C LYS A 8 -5.36 8.94 13.53
N TYR A 9 -5.36 8.14 12.47
CA TYR A 9 -4.17 7.97 11.63
C TYR A 9 -3.93 9.27 10.85
N ALA A 10 -3.31 10.25 11.52
CA ALA A 10 -2.87 11.49 10.91
C ALA A 10 -1.49 11.26 10.27
N THR A 11 -1.46 11.00 8.97
CA THR A 11 -0.21 11.01 8.21
C THR A 11 0.20 12.47 7.97
N LYS A 12 1.43 12.85 8.37
CA LYS A 12 1.98 14.21 8.23
C LYS A 12 1.80 14.73 6.80
N ALA A 13 0.98 15.77 6.65
CA ALA A 13 0.92 16.59 5.45
C ALA A 13 2.06 17.62 5.49
N GLN A 14 2.89 17.67 4.44
CA GLN A 14 3.64 18.84 3.96
C GLN A 14 4.27 18.45 2.60
N GLU A 15 4.26 19.25 1.54
CA GLU A 15 4.13 20.71 1.42
C GLU A 15 3.28 21.08 0.19
N GLY A 16 2.38 22.07 0.34
CA GLY A 16 1.28 22.40 -0.59
C GLY A 16 -0.01 21.64 -0.27
N GLU A 17 -0.58 21.89 0.92
CA GLU A 17 -1.67 21.14 1.57
C GLU A 17 -2.65 20.49 0.58
N VAL A 18 -2.49 19.19 0.35
CA VAL A 18 -3.42 18.36 -0.41
C VAL A 18 -4.79 18.51 0.23
N GLU A 19 -5.78 18.92 -0.54
CA GLU A 19 -7.15 19.12 -0.06
C GLU A 19 -8.05 17.94 -0.45
N MET A 20 -7.85 17.40 -1.66
CA MET A 20 -8.59 16.25 -2.18
C MET A 20 -7.61 15.29 -2.88
N SER A 21 -7.86 13.99 -2.77
CA SER A 21 -7.04 12.98 -3.46
C SER A 21 -7.85 11.77 -3.89
N LEU A 22 -7.36 11.09 -4.92
CA LEU A 22 -7.84 9.80 -5.38
C LEU A 22 -6.63 8.93 -5.75
N ASN A 23 -6.60 7.70 -5.27
CA ASN A 23 -5.64 6.66 -5.63
C ASN A 23 -6.41 5.46 -6.18
N LYS A 24 -6.07 5.04 -7.40
CA LYS A 24 -6.53 3.79 -8.01
C LYS A 24 -5.42 2.76 -7.97
N GLY A 25 -5.69 1.68 -7.25
CA GLY A 25 -4.81 0.52 -7.16
C GLY A 25 -4.83 -0.35 -8.42
N MET A 26 -3.99 -1.38 -8.39
CA MET A 26 -3.92 -2.38 -9.46
C MET A 26 -5.10 -3.35 -9.41
N CYS A 27 -5.36 -3.97 -10.56
CA CYS A 27 -6.24 -5.14 -10.71
C CYS A 27 -5.46 -6.21 -11.51
N PHE A 28 -5.99 -7.42 -11.64
CA PHE A 28 -5.32 -8.47 -12.45
C PHE A 28 -5.28 -8.16 -13.96
N GLY A 29 -6.17 -7.28 -14.43
CA GLY A 29 -6.22 -6.81 -15.81
C GLY A 29 -5.41 -5.54 -16.05
N LYS A 30 -5.85 -4.75 -17.04
CA LYS A 30 -5.22 -3.48 -17.45
C LYS A 30 -5.91 -2.25 -16.85
N CYS A 31 -6.30 -2.31 -15.57
CA CYS A 31 -6.92 -1.16 -14.93
C CYS A 31 -5.91 -0.02 -14.81
N PRO A 32 -6.29 1.23 -15.14
CA PRO A 32 -5.42 2.39 -14.94
C PRO A 32 -5.01 2.54 -13.48
N VAL A 33 -3.70 2.54 -13.22
CA VAL A 33 -3.10 2.71 -11.90
C VAL A 33 -2.49 4.10 -11.82
N TYR A 34 -3.06 4.96 -10.98
CA TYR A 34 -2.59 6.33 -10.80
C TYR A 34 -3.01 6.90 -9.46
N SER A 35 -2.42 8.03 -9.11
CA SER A 35 -2.95 8.90 -8.06
C SER A 35 -3.08 10.31 -8.58
N ILE A 36 -4.17 10.97 -8.19
CA ILE A 36 -4.40 12.39 -8.44
C ILE A 36 -4.57 13.11 -7.11
N LYS A 37 -3.89 14.24 -6.95
CA LYS A 37 -3.99 15.11 -5.78
C LYS A 37 -4.42 16.49 -6.27
N VAL A 38 -5.27 17.15 -5.50
CA VAL A 38 -5.66 18.55 -5.69
C VAL A 38 -5.24 19.30 -4.45
N MET A 39 -4.35 20.28 -4.59
CA MET A 39 -3.86 21.12 -3.51
C MET A 39 -4.79 22.32 -3.34
N LYS A 40 -4.75 22.93 -2.15
CA LYS A 40 -5.41 24.22 -1.90
C LYS A 40 -5.05 25.23 -2.99
N GLY A 41 -6.08 25.90 -3.52
CA GLY A 41 -5.94 26.87 -4.60
C GLY A 41 -5.88 26.26 -6.01
N GLY A 42 -6.14 24.97 -6.19
CA GLY A 42 -6.41 24.35 -7.48
C GLY A 42 -5.18 23.90 -8.29
N SER A 43 -4.00 23.79 -7.66
CA SER A 43 -2.90 23.04 -8.28
C SER A 43 -3.23 21.55 -8.22
N VAL A 44 -2.94 20.80 -9.29
CA VAL A 44 -3.28 19.39 -9.41
C VAL A 44 -2.06 18.61 -9.86
N GLU A 45 -1.80 17.48 -9.22
CA GLU A 45 -0.74 16.55 -9.61
C GLU A 45 -1.34 15.19 -9.93
N LEU A 46 -0.91 14.61 -11.06
CA LEU A 46 -1.31 13.28 -11.52
C LEU A 46 -0.05 12.42 -11.67
N SER A 47 0.06 11.38 -10.84
CA SER A 47 1.09 10.34 -10.98
C SER A 47 0.48 9.14 -11.72
N ALA A 48 0.70 9.08 -13.03
CA ALA A 48 0.22 8.03 -13.93
C ALA A 48 1.24 6.89 -14.02
N ARG A 49 0.94 5.74 -13.39
CA ARG A 49 1.91 4.64 -13.19
C ARG A 49 1.78 3.55 -14.25
N LYS A 50 0.61 2.92 -14.36
CA LYS A 50 0.37 1.79 -15.28
C LYS A 50 -0.97 1.93 -15.98
N PHE A 51 -1.04 1.53 -17.25
CA PHE A 51 -2.27 1.44 -18.04
C PHE A 51 -3.14 2.71 -18.08
N VAL A 52 -2.54 3.89 -17.85
CA VAL A 52 -3.20 5.17 -18.09
C VAL A 52 -2.96 5.54 -19.54
N GLU A 53 -4.03 5.68 -20.31
CA GLU A 53 -3.94 5.94 -21.75
C GLU A 53 -3.23 7.27 -22.02
N GLY A 54 -2.23 7.23 -22.91
CA GLY A 54 -1.44 8.39 -23.32
C GLY A 54 -0.64 9.09 -22.22
N LYS A 55 -0.57 8.52 -21.00
CA LYS A 55 0.11 9.15 -19.86
C LYS A 55 0.98 8.15 -19.09
N LYS A 56 2.24 8.49 -18.87
CA LYS A 56 3.19 7.70 -18.08
C LYS A 56 4.20 8.63 -17.40
N GLY A 57 3.95 8.98 -16.14
CA GLY A 57 4.76 9.99 -15.49
C GLY A 57 4.02 10.78 -14.42
N LEU A 58 4.73 11.75 -13.85
CA LEU A 58 4.19 12.82 -13.04
C LEU A 58 3.81 14.00 -13.94
N TYR A 59 2.55 14.40 -13.85
CA TYR A 59 1.97 15.53 -14.56
C TYR A 59 1.43 16.56 -13.58
N ARG A 60 1.41 17.82 -14.00
CA ARG A 60 0.79 18.91 -13.25
C ARG A 60 -0.19 19.67 -14.12
N LYS A 61 -1.22 20.22 -13.49
CA LYS A 61 -2.19 21.11 -14.12
C LYS A 61 -2.65 22.14 -13.10
N LYS A 62 -3.08 23.31 -13.58
CA LYS A 62 -3.78 24.31 -12.77
C LYS A 62 -5.25 24.34 -13.16
N LEU A 63 -6.13 24.16 -12.17
CA LEU A 63 -7.56 24.42 -12.34
C LEU A 63 -7.81 25.92 -12.34
N ASP A 64 -8.73 26.36 -13.20
CA ASP A 64 -9.32 27.68 -13.05
C ASP A 64 -10.14 27.76 -11.75
N LYS A 65 -10.43 28.98 -11.30
CA LYS A 65 -11.11 29.23 -10.03
C LYS A 65 -12.51 28.61 -9.96
N SER A 66 -13.22 28.52 -11.08
CA SER A 66 -14.58 27.95 -11.12
C SER A 66 -14.52 26.43 -11.00
N SER A 67 -13.72 25.75 -11.82
CA SER A 67 -13.54 24.29 -11.78
C SER A 67 -13.07 23.79 -10.41
N TYR A 68 -12.14 24.52 -9.77
CA TYR A 68 -11.68 24.19 -8.42
C TYR A 68 -12.80 24.33 -7.38
N LYS A 69 -13.55 25.45 -7.40
CA LYS A 69 -14.66 25.68 -6.47
C LYS A 69 -15.77 24.65 -6.64
N ASP A 70 -16.09 24.28 -7.88
CA ASP A 70 -17.12 23.28 -8.17
C ASP A 70 -16.71 21.91 -7.64
N LEU A 71 -15.46 21.50 -7.84
CA LEU A 71 -14.95 20.25 -7.27
C LEU A 71 -14.99 20.26 -5.74
N LEU A 72 -14.48 21.33 -5.12
CA LEU A 72 -14.47 21.49 -3.67
C LEU A 72 -15.88 21.50 -3.06
N LYS A 73 -16.85 22.11 -3.76
CA LYS A 73 -18.26 22.15 -3.33
C LYS A 73 -18.84 20.74 -3.20
N VAL A 74 -18.62 19.86 -4.19
CA VAL A 74 -19.13 18.48 -4.13
C VAL A 74 -18.55 17.72 -2.93
N PHE A 75 -17.26 17.91 -2.62
CA PHE A 75 -16.66 17.31 -1.42
C PHE A 75 -17.27 17.86 -0.12
N LYS A 76 -17.47 19.19 -0.03
CA LYS A 76 -18.11 19.81 1.15
C LYS A 76 -19.54 19.32 1.39
N GLU A 77 -20.31 19.13 0.33
CA GLU A 77 -21.72 18.70 0.39
C GLU A 77 -21.89 17.20 0.57
N SER A 78 -20.82 16.41 0.48
CA SER A 78 -20.88 14.94 0.52
C SER A 78 -21.02 14.33 1.93
N ASN A 79 -20.94 15.14 3.00
CA ASN A 79 -20.82 14.67 4.38
C ASN A 79 -19.66 13.66 4.57
N TYR A 80 -18.52 13.94 3.94
CA TYR A 80 -17.39 13.01 3.82
C TYR A 80 -16.94 12.34 5.13
N THR A 81 -16.99 13.08 6.25
CA THR A 81 -16.59 12.60 7.58
C THR A 81 -17.53 11.55 8.18
N GLN A 82 -18.71 11.33 7.58
CA GLN A 82 -19.67 10.30 8.02
C GLN A 82 -19.47 8.96 7.30
N PHE A 83 -18.63 8.90 6.27
CA PHE A 83 -18.31 7.63 5.63
C PHE A 83 -17.46 6.74 6.55
N LEU A 84 -17.64 5.42 6.44
CA LEU A 84 -16.71 4.46 7.00
C LEU A 84 -15.33 4.67 6.37
N ALA A 85 -14.26 4.46 7.14
CA ALA A 85 -12.89 4.51 6.61
C ALA A 85 -12.66 3.43 5.54
N GLU A 86 -13.38 2.31 5.63
CA GLU A 86 -13.30 1.21 4.69
C GLU A 86 -14.65 0.58 4.39
N TYR A 87 -14.86 0.26 3.11
CA TYR A 87 -15.93 -0.60 2.61
C TYR A 87 -15.28 -1.88 2.08
N ALA A 88 -15.23 -2.89 2.94
CA ALA A 88 -14.57 -4.16 2.65
C ALA A 88 -15.22 -4.87 1.46
N SER A 89 -14.39 -5.46 0.59
CA SER A 89 -14.87 -6.31 -0.50
C SER A 89 -13.92 -7.49 -0.74
N ASN A 90 -14.53 -8.66 -0.84
CA ASN A 90 -13.85 -9.93 -1.06
C ASN A 90 -13.57 -10.23 -2.53
N ILE A 91 -13.99 -9.37 -3.46
CA ILE A 91 -13.75 -9.58 -4.90
C ILE A 91 -12.26 -9.31 -5.20
N PRO A 92 -11.43 -10.34 -5.46
CA PRO A 92 -9.98 -10.15 -5.55
C PRO A 92 -9.58 -9.28 -6.75
N ASP A 93 -10.39 -9.31 -7.80
CA ASP A 93 -10.03 -8.77 -9.11
C ASP A 93 -10.35 -7.29 -9.31
N LEU A 94 -11.06 -6.66 -8.36
CA LEU A 94 -11.43 -5.26 -8.46
C LEU A 94 -10.38 -4.35 -7.83
N PRO A 95 -10.04 -3.23 -8.48
CA PRO A 95 -9.05 -2.31 -7.96
C PRO A 95 -9.58 -1.63 -6.70
N MET A 96 -8.73 -1.56 -5.68
CA MET A 96 -9.00 -0.72 -4.53
C MET A 96 -8.92 0.74 -4.93
N VAL A 97 -9.92 1.51 -4.54
CA VAL A 97 -9.96 2.96 -4.71
C VAL A 97 -9.85 3.58 -3.32
N THR A 98 -8.92 4.50 -3.14
CA THR A 98 -8.81 5.32 -1.93
C THR A 98 -9.08 6.77 -2.31
N ILE A 99 -10.06 7.38 -1.67
CA ILE A 99 -10.37 8.81 -1.79
C ILE A 99 -9.87 9.47 -0.50
N GLY A 100 -9.35 10.68 -0.61
CA GLY A 100 -8.97 11.49 0.53
C GLY A 100 -9.56 12.88 0.47
N TYR A 101 -9.94 13.43 1.62
CA TYR A 101 -10.42 14.80 1.74
C TYR A 101 -9.99 15.41 3.07
N VAL A 102 -9.50 16.65 3.04
CA VAL A 102 -9.20 17.41 4.26
C VAL A 102 -10.48 18.09 4.76
N ALA A 103 -11.06 17.53 5.81
CA ALA A 103 -12.16 18.14 6.55
C ALA A 103 -11.61 18.77 7.84
N VAL A 104 -11.79 20.08 7.99
CA VAL A 104 -11.44 20.84 9.21
C VAL A 104 -9.98 20.61 9.67
N ASP A 105 -9.06 20.41 8.73
CA ASP A 105 -7.60 20.23 8.95
C ASP A 105 -7.10 18.79 9.17
N THR A 106 -7.96 17.77 9.07
CA THR A 106 -7.50 16.37 9.02
C THR A 106 -7.82 15.71 7.69
N LEU A 107 -6.82 15.06 7.08
CA LEU A 107 -7.01 14.24 5.90
C LEU A 107 -7.74 12.95 6.31
N ALA A 108 -9.03 12.87 5.99
CA ALA A 108 -9.80 11.64 6.11
C ALA A 108 -9.60 10.81 4.83
N LEU A 109 -9.36 9.51 5.00
CA LEU A 109 -9.25 8.55 3.90
C LEU A 109 -10.42 7.58 3.94
N VAL A 110 -11.00 7.32 2.78
CA VAL A 110 -12.03 6.31 2.59
C VAL A 110 -11.60 5.39 1.46
N ARG A 111 -11.51 4.08 1.74
CA ARG A 111 -11.16 3.07 0.75
C ARG A 111 -12.25 2.04 0.53
N GLY A 112 -12.27 1.47 -0.67
CA GLY A 112 -13.15 0.36 -1.02
C GLY A 112 -13.07 0.03 -2.50
N LYS A 113 -13.89 -0.94 -2.93
CA LYS A 113 -13.94 -1.40 -4.33
C LYS A 113 -15.28 -1.02 -4.97
N GLU A 114 -16.26 -1.91 -5.01
CA GLU A 114 -17.53 -1.71 -5.71
C GLU A 114 -18.68 -1.20 -4.83
N GLU A 115 -18.89 -1.77 -3.64
CA GLU A 115 -20.05 -1.46 -2.77
C GLU A 115 -19.79 -0.22 -1.90
N ARG A 116 -19.83 0.96 -2.52
CA ARG A 116 -19.62 2.25 -1.85
C ARG A 116 -20.84 3.16 -2.00
N PRO A 117 -21.13 4.04 -1.01
CA PRO A 117 -22.24 4.99 -1.11
C PRO A 117 -22.19 5.79 -2.40
N SER A 118 -23.36 6.07 -2.99
CA SER A 118 -23.48 6.78 -4.27
C SER A 118 -22.79 8.14 -4.25
N ALA A 119 -22.86 8.87 -3.14
CA ALA A 119 -22.16 10.14 -2.94
C ALA A 119 -20.63 9.98 -3.06
N LEU A 120 -20.05 8.92 -2.47
CA LEU A 120 -18.62 8.62 -2.58
C LEU A 120 -18.21 8.23 -4.00
N MET A 121 -19.07 7.48 -4.70
CA MET A 121 -18.87 7.14 -6.11
C MET A 121 -18.89 8.40 -7.00
N GLN A 122 -19.77 9.36 -6.73
CA GLN A 122 -19.79 10.64 -7.44
C GLN A 122 -18.49 11.43 -7.26
N LEU A 123 -17.91 11.45 -6.06
CA LEU A 123 -16.60 12.06 -5.81
C LEU A 123 -15.50 11.39 -6.64
N GLN A 124 -15.48 10.05 -6.68
CA GLN A 124 -14.57 9.32 -7.54
C GLN A 124 -14.74 9.74 -9.00
N TYR A 125 -15.95 9.68 -9.55
CA TYR A 125 -16.17 9.99 -10.97
C TYR A 125 -15.72 11.41 -11.33
N LYS A 126 -15.90 12.39 -10.45
CA LYS A 126 -15.41 13.75 -10.65
C LYS A 126 -13.87 13.80 -10.72
N MET A 127 -13.18 13.12 -9.81
CA MET A 127 -11.73 13.04 -9.78
C MET A 127 -11.15 12.24 -10.97
N GLU A 128 -11.81 11.17 -11.39
CA GLU A 128 -11.43 10.38 -12.56
C GLU A 128 -11.58 11.18 -13.86
N ARG A 129 -12.70 11.91 -14.02
CA ARG A 129 -12.88 12.82 -15.16
C ARG A 129 -11.82 13.92 -15.19
N LEU A 130 -11.41 14.43 -14.03
CA LEU A 130 -10.30 15.38 -13.96
C LEU A 130 -8.98 14.73 -14.42
N ALA A 131 -8.65 13.52 -13.96
CA ALA A 131 -7.45 12.80 -14.37
C ALA A 131 -7.42 12.49 -15.90
N GLN A 132 -8.59 12.24 -16.49
CA GLN A 132 -8.75 11.99 -17.92
C GLN A 132 -8.78 13.27 -18.78
N SER A 133 -8.96 14.45 -18.17
CA SER A 133 -9.00 15.72 -18.90
C SER A 133 -7.69 16.05 -19.61
N GLU A 134 -7.74 17.00 -20.54
CA GLU A 134 -6.59 17.53 -21.27
C GLU A 134 -5.90 18.67 -20.51
N GLY A 135 -4.82 19.23 -21.06
CA GLY A 135 -4.10 20.38 -20.49
C GLY A 135 -3.19 20.02 -19.32
N TRP A 136 -2.51 18.86 -19.40
CA TRP A 136 -1.52 18.43 -18.44
C TRP A 136 -0.11 18.74 -18.92
N ASP A 137 0.70 19.31 -18.04
CA ASP A 137 2.12 19.51 -18.25
C ASP A 137 2.88 18.30 -17.70
N LEU A 138 3.70 17.64 -18.52
CA LEU A 138 4.58 16.57 -18.07
C LEU A 138 5.73 17.17 -17.25
N ILE A 139 5.83 16.76 -15.99
CA ILE A 139 6.92 17.17 -15.09
C ILE A 139 8.04 16.14 -15.10
N LYS A 140 7.69 14.85 -15.08
CA LYS A 140 8.64 13.74 -15.12
C LYS A 140 8.03 12.54 -15.82
N GLU A 141 8.67 12.02 -16.85
CA GLU A 141 8.31 10.72 -17.41
C GLU A 141 8.79 9.61 -16.48
N TYR A 142 7.96 8.58 -16.26
CA TYR A 142 8.37 7.44 -15.44
C TYR A 142 9.13 6.40 -16.24
N THR A 143 10.33 6.11 -15.75
CA THR A 143 11.15 4.97 -16.17
C THR A 143 10.66 3.68 -15.50
N ARG A 144 11.24 2.54 -15.89
CA ARG A 144 10.94 1.26 -15.25
C ARG A 144 11.34 1.25 -13.77
N SER A 145 12.51 1.79 -13.44
CA SER A 145 13.00 1.90 -12.07
C SER A 145 12.10 2.80 -11.21
N ASP A 146 11.60 3.91 -11.76
CA ASP A 146 10.64 4.76 -11.03
C ASP A 146 9.37 4.00 -10.62
N LEU A 147 8.88 3.12 -11.49
CA LEU A 147 7.69 2.31 -11.21
C LEU A 147 7.97 1.21 -10.18
N GLU A 148 9.17 0.61 -10.20
CA GLU A 148 9.63 -0.39 -9.23
C GLU A 148 9.89 0.21 -7.84
N GLU A 149 10.32 1.48 -7.76
CA GLU A 149 10.45 2.22 -6.50
C GLU A 149 9.11 2.62 -5.90
N GLN A 150 8.10 2.87 -6.74
CA GLN A 150 6.74 3.24 -6.31
C GLN A 150 5.85 2.04 -5.96
N GLU A 151 6.25 0.82 -6.32
CA GLU A 151 5.66 -0.39 -5.75
C GLU A 151 6.16 -0.51 -4.30
N GLU A 152 5.24 -0.62 -3.33
CA GLU A 152 5.61 -0.82 -1.92
C GLU A 152 6.49 -2.08 -1.83
N LYS A 153 7.82 -1.88 -1.74
CA LYS A 153 8.73 -2.99 -1.48
C LYS A 153 8.25 -3.63 -0.18
N PRO A 154 8.05 -4.97 -0.16
CA PRO A 154 7.57 -5.62 1.04
C PRO A 154 8.53 -5.28 2.18
N LYS A 155 8.00 -4.73 3.26
CA LYS A 155 8.79 -4.44 4.45
C LYS A 155 9.15 -5.76 5.10
N TYR A 156 10.42 -6.12 5.04
CA TYR A 156 10.89 -7.39 5.60
C TYR A 156 11.10 -7.29 7.11
N ILE A 157 10.63 -8.30 7.84
CA ILE A 157 10.95 -8.50 9.25
C ILE A 157 12.28 -9.24 9.29
N LEU A 158 13.39 -8.49 9.32
CA LEU A 158 14.73 -9.05 9.12
C LEU A 158 15.14 -10.08 10.17
N SER A 159 14.50 -10.12 11.34
CA SER A 159 14.73 -11.11 12.39
C SER A 159 13.97 -12.43 12.16
N GLU A 160 13.12 -12.51 11.13
CA GLU A 160 12.26 -13.65 10.86
C GLU A 160 12.52 -14.20 9.45
N ILE A 161 12.71 -15.51 9.36
CA ILE A 161 12.98 -16.20 8.10
C ILE A 161 11.98 -17.34 7.94
N ILE A 162 11.37 -17.42 6.77
CA ILE A 162 10.57 -18.55 6.34
C ILE A 162 11.52 -19.54 5.69
N ILE A 163 11.52 -20.80 6.18
CA ILE A 163 12.30 -21.88 5.60
C ILE A 163 11.38 -23.01 5.10
N LEU A 164 11.79 -23.62 3.99
CA LEU A 164 11.28 -24.91 3.52
C LEU A 164 12.41 -25.94 3.63
N PRO A 165 12.38 -26.84 4.62
CA PRO A 165 13.35 -27.93 4.70
C PRO A 165 13.11 -28.95 3.59
N LYS A 166 14.18 -29.61 3.12
CA LYS A 166 14.05 -30.75 2.21
C LYS A 166 13.27 -31.90 2.88
N PRO A 167 12.54 -32.72 2.11
CA PRO A 167 11.90 -33.92 2.64
C PRO A 167 12.90 -34.82 3.37
N GLY A 168 12.56 -35.29 4.57
CA GLY A 168 13.43 -36.13 5.39
C GLY A 168 14.41 -35.37 6.30
N THR A 169 14.49 -34.03 6.23
CA THR A 169 15.33 -33.25 7.14
C THR A 169 14.86 -33.42 8.59
N MET A 170 15.77 -33.88 9.47
CA MET A 170 15.54 -34.02 10.91
C MET A 170 15.61 -32.65 11.61
N LEU A 171 14.50 -31.91 11.54
CA LEU A 171 14.41 -30.53 12.01
C LEU A 171 14.93 -30.29 13.44
N PRO A 172 14.63 -31.12 14.46
CA PRO A 172 15.17 -30.89 15.81
C PRO A 172 16.70 -30.91 15.85
N ARG A 173 17.32 -31.79 15.07
CA ARG A 173 18.79 -31.87 14.97
C ARG A 173 19.36 -30.68 14.21
N TRP A 174 18.66 -30.25 13.15
CA TRP A 174 19.02 -29.07 12.38
C TRP A 174 18.94 -27.78 13.20
N PHE A 175 17.88 -27.59 14.00
CA PHE A 175 17.79 -26.43 14.90
C PHE A 175 18.93 -26.41 15.91
N LYS A 176 19.32 -27.57 16.43
CA LYS A 176 20.47 -27.69 17.32
C LYS A 176 21.79 -27.28 16.66
N SER A 177 22.00 -27.55 15.36
CA SER A 177 23.21 -27.11 14.67
C SER A 177 23.29 -25.61 14.42
N TYR A 178 22.16 -24.90 14.53
CA TYR A 178 22.09 -23.44 14.39
C TYR A 178 21.84 -22.71 15.72
N GLU A 179 21.91 -23.42 16.85
CA GLU A 179 21.65 -22.88 18.19
C GLU A 179 22.62 -21.75 18.55
N GLU A 180 23.87 -21.81 18.08
CA GLU A 180 24.88 -20.78 18.32
C GLU A 180 24.43 -19.40 17.79
N PHE A 181 23.69 -19.37 16.67
CA PHE A 181 23.13 -18.16 16.07
C PHE A 181 21.77 -17.75 16.69
N GLY A 182 21.31 -18.45 17.72
CA GLY A 182 20.04 -18.21 18.38
C GLY A 182 18.84 -18.63 17.52
N VAL A 183 19.02 -19.56 16.57
CA VAL A 183 17.92 -20.00 15.71
C VAL A 183 16.88 -20.76 16.52
N ARG A 184 15.61 -20.33 16.42
CA ARG A 184 14.47 -20.98 17.08
C ARG A 184 13.22 -20.93 16.22
N VAL A 185 12.36 -21.92 16.38
CA VAL A 185 11.05 -21.96 15.71
C VAL A 185 10.11 -20.95 16.37
N LEU A 186 9.46 -20.13 15.55
CA LEU A 186 8.32 -19.32 15.99
C LEU A 186 7.01 -20.07 15.76
N LYS A 187 6.77 -20.53 14.53
CA LYS A 187 5.56 -21.30 14.20
C LYS A 187 5.73 -22.08 12.90
N ARG A 188 4.87 -23.08 12.73
CA ARG A 188 4.62 -23.69 11.41
C ARG A 188 3.61 -22.83 10.66
N ILE A 189 3.88 -22.51 9.40
CA ILE A 189 3.08 -21.54 8.63
C ILE A 189 1.81 -22.19 8.07
N THR A 190 1.90 -23.41 7.56
CA THR A 190 0.73 -24.14 7.07
C THR A 190 0.74 -25.62 7.52
N PRO A 191 -0.43 -26.24 7.70
CA PRO A 191 -0.50 -27.67 8.03
C PRO A 191 -0.05 -28.59 6.89
N ASN A 192 -0.29 -28.18 5.64
CA ASN A 192 -0.12 -29.03 4.44
C ASN A 192 1.22 -28.79 3.72
N GLN A 193 1.89 -27.66 3.94
CA GLN A 193 3.21 -27.40 3.40
C GLN A 193 4.22 -27.32 4.55
N ASN A 194 5.44 -27.79 4.32
CA ASN A 194 6.46 -27.88 5.36
C ASN A 194 7.20 -26.55 5.60
N TYR A 195 6.46 -25.43 5.60
CA TYR A 195 7.04 -24.11 5.83
C TYR A 195 7.10 -23.77 7.32
N TRP A 196 8.26 -23.30 7.76
CA TRP A 196 8.52 -22.92 9.15
C TRP A 196 8.95 -21.47 9.22
N LEU A 197 8.35 -20.72 10.13
CA LEU A 197 8.82 -19.41 10.51
C LEU A 197 9.81 -19.58 11.66
N ILE A 198 11.04 -19.12 11.45
CA ILE A 198 12.13 -19.15 12.41
C ILE A 198 12.59 -17.73 12.71
N THR A 199 13.24 -17.56 13.86
CA THR A 199 13.96 -16.33 14.20
C THR A 199 15.39 -16.67 14.62
N TYR A 200 16.25 -15.67 14.73
CA TYR A 200 17.66 -15.78 15.08
C TYR A 200 18.12 -14.51 15.83
N ASP A 201 19.31 -14.55 16.41
CA ASP A 201 19.89 -13.42 17.13
C ASP A 201 20.70 -12.52 16.19
N GLN A 202 20.17 -11.33 15.90
CA GLN A 202 20.81 -10.34 15.04
C GLN A 202 22.10 -9.74 15.63
N GLY A 203 22.30 -9.85 16.95
CA GLY A 203 23.56 -9.49 17.60
C GLY A 203 24.69 -10.49 17.31
N LYS A 204 24.35 -11.73 16.95
CA LYS A 204 25.32 -12.79 16.64
C LYS A 204 25.63 -12.92 15.16
N VAL A 205 24.69 -12.56 14.29
CA VAL A 205 24.83 -12.71 12.83
C VAL A 205 23.97 -11.68 12.10
N LYS A 206 24.56 -11.05 11.09
CA LYS A 206 23.84 -10.07 10.26
C LYS A 206 22.75 -10.76 9.43
N PRO A 207 21.63 -10.08 9.14
CA PRO A 207 20.51 -10.68 8.42
C PRO A 207 20.90 -11.31 7.09
N GLU A 208 21.62 -10.57 6.26
CA GLU A 208 21.98 -11.01 4.91
C GLU A 208 22.89 -12.24 4.96
N LYS A 209 23.77 -12.30 5.98
CA LYS A 209 24.67 -13.43 6.21
C LYS A 209 23.89 -14.66 6.68
N MET A 210 22.97 -14.51 7.64
CA MET A 210 22.13 -15.63 8.10
C MET A 210 21.30 -16.20 6.94
N LEU A 211 20.65 -15.32 6.17
CA LEU A 211 19.88 -15.77 5.00
C LEU A 211 20.75 -16.49 3.97
N ALA A 212 21.96 -15.98 3.69
CA ALA A 212 22.89 -16.64 2.77
C ALA A 212 23.33 -18.02 3.29
N MET A 213 23.62 -18.14 4.59
CA MET A 213 23.97 -19.42 5.21
C MET A 213 22.83 -20.44 5.11
N LEU A 214 21.59 -20.02 5.35
CA LEU A 214 20.42 -20.90 5.23
C LEU A 214 20.16 -21.32 3.78
N LYS A 215 20.36 -20.43 2.81
CA LYS A 215 20.24 -20.75 1.38
C LYS A 215 21.32 -21.71 0.88
N ALA A 216 22.48 -21.72 1.52
CA ALA A 216 23.59 -22.60 1.18
C ALA A 216 23.52 -23.97 1.90
N ASP A 217 22.67 -24.11 2.92
CA ASP A 217 22.51 -25.37 3.67
C ASP A 217 21.79 -26.42 2.82
N GLU A 218 22.43 -27.58 2.63
CA GLU A 218 21.87 -28.68 1.86
C GLU A 218 20.56 -29.24 2.43
N SER A 219 20.25 -29.00 3.69
CA SER A 219 19.03 -29.43 4.37
C SER A 219 17.83 -28.52 4.06
N ILE A 220 18.07 -27.35 3.47
CA ILE A 220 17.09 -26.30 3.20
C ILE A 220 16.87 -26.17 1.69
N MET A 221 15.61 -26.13 1.27
CA MET A 221 15.19 -25.95 -0.12
C MET A 221 14.94 -24.48 -0.42
N GLU A 222 14.28 -23.77 0.50
CA GLU A 222 13.97 -22.35 0.37
C GLU A 222 14.23 -21.64 1.69
N ALA A 223 14.73 -20.41 1.59
CA ALA A 223 14.82 -19.49 2.72
C ALA A 223 14.55 -18.06 2.22
N GLU A 224 13.61 -17.36 2.84
CA GLU A 224 13.35 -15.94 2.58
C GLU A 224 12.97 -15.21 3.87
N PHE A 225 13.25 -13.90 3.94
CA PHE A 225 12.76 -13.10 5.07
C PHE A 225 11.24 -13.06 5.09
N ASN A 226 10.67 -13.11 6.29
CA ASN A 226 9.26 -12.83 6.46
C ASN A 226 8.96 -11.39 6.04
N LYS A 227 7.79 -11.18 5.46
CA LYS A 227 7.29 -9.87 5.05
C LYS A 227 6.24 -9.44 6.05
N GLU A 228 6.23 -8.16 6.43
CA GLU A 228 5.11 -7.58 7.16
C GLU A 228 3.84 -7.76 6.31
N THR A 229 3.01 -8.70 6.72
CA THR A 229 1.68 -8.86 6.17
C THR A 229 0.75 -8.03 7.04
N SER A 230 0.11 -7.03 6.46
CA SER A 230 -1.13 -6.54 7.07
C SER A 230 -2.19 -7.61 6.84
N THR A 231 -2.79 -8.10 7.92
CA THR A 231 -4.14 -8.64 7.86
C THR A 231 -5.02 -7.60 7.17
N ARG A 232 -5.86 -8.03 6.23
CA ARG A 232 -6.83 -7.16 5.53
C ARG A 232 -7.83 -6.48 6.48
N GLU A 233 -7.78 -6.80 7.77
CA GLU A 233 -8.64 -6.27 8.83
C GLU A 233 -8.00 -5.11 9.62
N ASP A 234 -6.68 -4.89 9.54
CA ASP A 234 -5.97 -3.88 10.35
C ASP A 234 -5.31 -2.75 9.53
N ARG A 235 -5.63 -2.64 8.24
CA ARG A 235 -5.25 -1.43 7.49
C ARG A 235 -6.40 -0.50 7.45
#